data_AF-A0A5M9K7S4-F1
#
_entry.id   AF-A0A5M9K7S4-F1
#
_cell.length_a   1.000
_cell.length_b   1.000
_cell.length_c   1.000
_cell.angle_alpha   90.00
_cell.angle_beta   90.00
_cell.angle_gamma   90.00
#
_symmetry.space_group_name_H-M   'P 1'
#
loop_
_entity.id
_entity.type
_entity.pdbx_description
1 polymer ?
#
loop_
_entity_poly.entity_id
_entity_poly.type
_entity_poly.pdbx_seq_one_letter_code
_entity_poly.pdbx_strand_id
1 'polypeptide(L)'
;MAGWSERILFYPSEPRLGTFSVLSDGKYLYAYGHKGGDYNGDYDVVLGRVPLELAKARACWEYWGGGRGWVKNHFFSWPVLKNYLHGQIFNTKLFGEASPYRFGFVGCTRTGDSKLMFGRAVNPWGPFEIVDLMKAYPLGHIQKFAYTAHMFAHPWAFPENKGDLMVTWSEGGSAGNVVAVKIRFEQGIGRAQPKELKLVQRIVEETDNDNIALSELQLHDELYSFERYEKDGEQKNVIATPEKKNVFEKAAAAFGKLCSKNAN
;
A
#
# COMPACT_ATOMS: atom_id res chain seq x y z
N MET A 1 -3.15 26.94 -30.47
CA MET A 1 -2.55 26.92 -29.13
C MET A 1 -2.97 25.63 -28.44
N ALA A 2 -1.96 24.90 -27.96
CA ALA A 2 -1.94 23.70 -27.10
C ALA A 2 -3.19 22.80 -27.04
N GLY A 3 -3.13 21.66 -27.74
CA GLY A 3 -3.96 20.47 -27.48
C GLY A 3 -3.06 19.30 -27.13
N TRP A 4 -2.39 19.35 -25.98
CA TRP A 4 -1.69 18.20 -25.42
C TRP A 4 -2.75 17.40 -24.67
N SER A 5 -3.11 16.21 -25.18
CA SER A 5 -3.93 15.26 -24.42
C SER A 5 -3.21 14.99 -23.10
N GLU A 6 -3.87 15.25 -21.98
CA GLU A 6 -3.33 14.90 -20.66
C GLU A 6 -3.01 13.40 -20.65
N ARG A 7 -1.72 13.07 -20.69
CA ARG A 7 -1.27 11.68 -20.49
C ARG A 7 -1.60 11.34 -19.04
N ILE A 8 -2.57 10.45 -18.86
CA ILE A 8 -2.85 9.85 -17.55
C ILE A 8 -1.57 9.13 -17.11
N LEU A 9 -0.89 9.68 -16.11
CA LEU A 9 0.34 9.11 -15.57
C LEU A 9 0.05 7.86 -14.73
N PHE A 10 -1.11 7.80 -14.06
CA PHE A 10 -1.53 6.68 -13.20
C PHE A 10 -3.02 6.39 -13.37
N TYR A 11 -3.41 5.11 -13.40
CA TYR A 11 -4.83 4.77 -13.46
C TYR A 11 -5.53 5.12 -12.14
N PRO A 12 -6.83 5.48 -12.14
CA PRO A 12 -7.57 5.80 -10.91
C PRO A 12 -7.58 4.68 -9.85
N SER A 13 -7.46 3.43 -10.30
CA SER A 13 -7.40 2.23 -9.46
C SER A 13 -5.98 1.78 -9.13
N GLU A 14 -4.96 2.41 -9.73
CA GLU A 14 -3.57 2.02 -9.53
C GLU A 14 -3.14 2.34 -8.10
N PRO A 15 -2.47 1.40 -7.42
CA PRO A 15 -1.92 1.67 -6.11
C PRO A 15 -0.94 2.83 -6.15
N ARG A 16 -1.03 3.71 -5.16
CA ARG A 16 -0.10 4.84 -4.99
C ARG A 16 1.21 4.38 -4.36
N LEU A 17 1.94 3.51 -5.07
CA LEU A 17 3.16 2.92 -4.54
C LEU A 17 4.19 3.99 -4.16
N GLY A 18 4.75 3.86 -2.97
CA GLY A 18 5.77 4.76 -2.42
C GLY A 18 5.21 5.90 -1.59
N THR A 19 3.89 6.13 -1.57
CA THR A 19 3.28 7.15 -0.70
C THR A 19 3.16 6.70 0.75
N PHE A 20 3.16 5.38 1.01
CA PHE A 20 3.13 4.85 2.37
C PHE A 20 4.55 4.64 2.89
N SER A 21 5.37 3.89 2.16
CA SER A 21 6.77 3.64 2.55
C SER A 21 7.58 3.14 1.37
N VAL A 22 8.91 3.28 1.43
CA VAL A 22 9.86 2.71 0.46
C VAL A 22 11.05 2.14 1.21
N LEU A 23 11.48 0.93 0.86
CA LEU A 23 12.71 0.33 1.36
C LEU A 23 13.38 -0.53 0.29
N SER A 24 14.63 -0.92 0.54
CA SER A 24 15.37 -1.84 -0.32
C SER A 24 16.06 -2.92 0.50
N ASP A 25 16.20 -4.11 -0.10
CA ASP A 25 17.05 -5.21 0.39
C ASP A 25 18.42 -5.29 -0.34
N GLY A 26 18.74 -4.29 -1.17
CA GLY A 26 19.93 -4.23 -2.02
C GLY A 26 19.74 -4.86 -3.41
N LYS A 27 18.71 -5.67 -3.63
CA LYS A 27 18.38 -6.27 -4.93
C LYS A 27 17.10 -5.67 -5.50
N TYR A 28 16.07 -5.54 -4.68
CA TYR A 28 14.78 -4.97 -5.04
C TYR A 28 14.51 -3.69 -4.27
N LEU A 29 13.78 -2.80 -4.92
CA LEU A 29 13.12 -1.66 -4.31
C LEU A 29 11.67 -2.07 -4.06
N TYR A 30 11.24 -1.94 -2.82
CA TYR A 30 9.89 -2.24 -2.35
C TYR A 30 9.19 -0.93 -2.06
N ALA A 31 8.06 -0.68 -2.71
CA ALA A 31 7.26 0.51 -2.51
C ALA A 31 5.85 0.13 -2.06
N TYR A 32 5.43 0.69 -0.94
CA TYR A 32 4.15 0.44 -0.30
C TYR A 32 3.22 1.62 -0.58
N GLY A 33 1.95 1.34 -0.81
CA GLY A 33 0.96 2.36 -1.13
C GLY A 33 -0.45 1.85 -0.88
N HIS A 34 -1.42 2.77 -0.77
CA HIS A 34 -2.81 2.37 -0.62
C HIS A 34 -3.36 1.74 -1.90
N LYS A 35 -4.13 0.65 -1.74
CA LYS A 35 -4.85 -0.04 -2.82
C LYS A 35 -5.99 0.83 -3.31
N GLY A 36 -6.16 1.01 -4.62
CA GLY A 36 -7.15 1.95 -5.16
C GLY A 36 -6.76 3.41 -4.85
N GLY A 37 -7.12 4.34 -5.72
CA GLY A 37 -6.75 5.76 -5.59
C GLY A 37 -7.38 6.48 -4.38
N ASP A 38 -7.81 7.72 -4.56
CA ASP A 38 -8.26 8.60 -3.47
C ASP A 38 -9.51 8.13 -2.71
N TYR A 39 -10.19 7.08 -3.21
CA TYR A 39 -11.47 6.59 -2.69
C TYR A 39 -11.41 5.16 -2.09
N ASN A 40 -10.26 4.71 -1.59
CA ASN A 40 -10.24 3.48 -0.82
C ASN A 40 -10.71 3.71 0.63
N GLY A 41 -11.96 3.36 0.92
CA GLY A 41 -12.54 3.45 2.26
C GLY A 41 -11.87 2.53 3.29
N ASP A 42 -11.17 1.48 2.84
CA ASP A 42 -10.59 0.45 3.70
C ASP A 42 -9.15 0.79 4.14
N TYR A 43 -8.48 1.70 3.43
CA TYR A 43 -7.07 2.08 3.69
C TYR A 43 -6.14 0.88 3.76
N ASP A 44 -6.35 -0.07 2.85
CA ASP A 44 -5.49 -1.23 2.67
C ASP A 44 -4.20 -0.82 1.98
N VAL A 45 -3.07 -1.27 2.53
CA VAL A 45 -1.74 -1.03 1.98
C VAL A 45 -1.34 -2.25 1.18
N VAL A 46 -0.94 -2.04 -0.07
CA VAL A 46 -0.36 -3.04 -0.97
C VAL A 46 1.11 -2.72 -1.24
N LEU A 47 1.79 -3.70 -1.83
CA LEU A 47 3.22 -3.66 -2.09
C LEU A 47 3.49 -3.90 -3.58
N GLY A 48 4.35 -3.08 -4.16
CA GLY A 48 5.04 -3.40 -5.40
C GLY A 48 6.55 -3.49 -5.21
N ARG A 49 7.21 -4.23 -6.08
CA ARG A 49 8.66 -4.29 -6.15
C ARG A 49 9.18 -4.12 -7.56
N VAL A 50 10.45 -3.76 -7.67
CA VAL A 50 11.19 -3.69 -8.93
C VAL A 50 12.67 -3.94 -8.64
N PRO A 51 13.42 -4.62 -9.53
CA PRO A 51 14.89 -4.64 -9.43
C PRO A 51 15.43 -3.21 -9.36
N LEU A 52 16.43 -2.96 -8.49
CA LEU A 52 16.91 -1.60 -8.20
C LEU A 52 17.32 -0.84 -9.46
N GLU A 53 18.01 -1.52 -10.35
CA GLU A 53 18.52 -1.01 -11.63
C GLU A 53 17.40 -0.68 -12.63
N LEU A 54 16.20 -1.23 -12.43
CA LEU A 54 15.02 -1.04 -13.27
C LEU A 54 13.96 -0.15 -12.61
N ALA A 55 14.26 0.54 -11.50
CA ALA A 55 13.25 1.28 -10.73
C ALA A 55 12.50 2.35 -11.55
N LYS A 56 13.15 2.90 -12.58
CA LYS A 56 12.55 3.88 -13.51
C LYS A 56 11.66 3.24 -14.59
N ALA A 57 11.76 1.92 -14.80
CA ALA A 57 11.04 1.21 -15.83
C ALA A 57 9.71 0.68 -15.28
N ARG A 58 8.62 1.43 -15.50
CA ARG A 58 7.27 1.09 -15.01
C ARG A 58 6.84 -0.34 -15.34
N ALA A 59 7.08 -0.82 -16.56
CA ALA A 59 6.72 -2.17 -16.99
C ALA A 59 7.45 -3.30 -16.22
N CYS A 60 8.56 -2.98 -15.56
CA CYS A 60 9.34 -3.94 -14.78
C CYS A 60 8.79 -4.15 -13.37
N TRP A 61 7.89 -3.29 -12.90
CA TRP A 61 7.27 -3.43 -11.59
C TRP A 61 6.41 -4.70 -11.51
N GLU A 62 6.37 -5.26 -10.31
CA GLU A 62 5.52 -6.38 -9.92
C GLU A 62 4.80 -6.02 -8.64
N TYR A 63 3.62 -6.59 -8.43
CA TYR A 63 2.78 -6.36 -7.26
C TYR A 63 2.69 -7.64 -6.44
N TRP A 64 2.62 -7.52 -5.13
CA TRP A 64 2.40 -8.67 -4.26
C TRP A 64 0.95 -9.12 -4.39
N GLY A 65 0.73 -10.34 -4.89
CA GLY A 65 -0.58 -10.94 -5.10
C GLY A 65 -1.01 -11.93 -4.01
N GLY A 66 -0.37 -11.90 -2.85
CA GLY A 66 -0.62 -12.84 -1.77
C GLY A 66 -0.20 -14.26 -2.15
N GLY A 67 -1.10 -15.23 -2.01
CA GLY A 67 -0.83 -16.65 -2.31
C GLY A 67 -0.48 -16.92 -3.77
N ARG A 68 -0.74 -15.96 -4.66
CA ARG A 68 -0.33 -16.00 -6.08
C ARG A 68 1.14 -15.65 -6.29
N GLY A 69 1.82 -15.12 -5.26
CA GLY A 69 3.16 -14.56 -5.38
C GLY A 69 3.17 -13.22 -6.11
N TRP A 70 4.26 -12.93 -6.82
CA TRP A 70 4.44 -11.67 -7.53
C TRP A 70 3.72 -11.68 -8.88
N VAL A 71 2.89 -10.67 -9.12
CA VAL A 71 2.04 -10.54 -10.30
C VAL A 71 2.31 -9.24 -11.04
N LYS A 72 2.06 -9.20 -12.36
CA LYS A 72 2.32 -8.01 -13.19
C LYS A 72 1.19 -6.99 -13.17
N ASN A 73 -0.05 -7.43 -12.96
CA ASN A 73 -1.21 -6.55 -12.98
C ASN A 73 -1.60 -6.16 -11.54
N HIS A 74 -1.69 -4.85 -11.27
CA HIS A 74 -1.99 -4.29 -9.94
C HIS A 74 -3.39 -4.63 -9.44
N PHE A 75 -4.33 -4.99 -10.32
CA PHE A 75 -5.68 -5.41 -9.91
C PHE A 75 -5.66 -6.66 -9.02
N PHE A 76 -4.66 -7.52 -9.19
CA PHE A 76 -4.46 -8.72 -8.35
C PHE A 76 -3.63 -8.46 -7.10
N SER A 77 -3.31 -7.20 -6.78
CA SER A 77 -2.56 -6.86 -5.57
C SER A 77 -3.35 -7.23 -4.29
N TRP A 78 -2.66 -7.90 -3.39
CA TRP A 78 -3.19 -8.34 -2.11
C TRP A 78 -2.67 -7.44 -0.97
N PRO A 79 -3.52 -7.02 -0.03
CA PRO A 79 -3.10 -6.18 1.09
C PRO A 79 -2.02 -6.82 1.96
N VAL A 80 -0.97 -6.06 2.28
CA VAL A 80 0.07 -6.43 3.26
C VAL A 80 -0.19 -5.81 4.65
N LEU A 81 -0.99 -4.74 4.71
CA LEU A 81 -1.57 -4.16 5.92
C LEU A 81 -3.02 -3.76 5.64
N LYS A 82 -3.93 -3.93 6.60
CA LYS A 82 -5.34 -3.50 6.47
C LYS A 82 -5.66 -2.40 7.47
N ASN A 83 -6.41 -1.39 7.05
CA ASN A 83 -6.91 -0.33 7.93
C ASN A 83 -5.82 0.62 8.50
N TYR A 84 -4.74 0.84 7.75
CA TYR A 84 -3.62 1.71 8.17
C TYR A 84 -3.54 2.97 7.31
N LEU A 85 -3.63 4.12 7.97
CA LEU A 85 -3.66 5.41 7.29
C LEU A 85 -2.25 5.89 6.97
N HIS A 86 -1.36 5.89 7.97
CA HIS A 86 0.04 6.27 7.82
C HIS A 86 0.93 5.31 8.58
N GLY A 87 2.17 5.18 8.12
CA GLY A 87 3.15 4.36 8.78
C GLY A 87 4.42 4.27 7.96
N GLN A 88 5.34 3.46 8.46
CA GLN A 88 6.60 3.16 7.83
C GLN A 88 6.94 1.70 8.06
N ILE A 89 7.36 1.05 6.98
CA ILE A 89 8.01 -0.25 7.04
C ILE A 89 9.49 0.00 6.83
N PHE A 90 10.34 -0.63 7.65
CA PHE A 90 11.77 -0.37 7.66
C PHE A 90 12.56 -1.64 7.96
N ASN A 91 13.79 -1.70 7.44
CA ASN A 91 14.74 -2.74 7.83
C ASN A 91 15.16 -2.48 9.28
N THR A 92 15.23 -3.52 10.10
CA THR A 92 15.56 -3.38 11.52
C THR A 92 16.32 -4.59 12.08
N LYS A 93 17.13 -4.32 13.09
CA LYS A 93 17.82 -5.28 13.96
C LYS A 93 17.37 -5.16 15.42
N LEU A 94 16.28 -4.42 15.69
CA LEU A 94 15.73 -4.24 17.04
C LEU A 94 15.39 -5.57 17.74
N PHE A 95 15.08 -6.61 16.95
CA PHE A 95 14.77 -7.95 17.47
C PHE A 95 16.02 -8.83 17.70
N GLY A 96 17.22 -8.29 17.49
CA GLY A 96 18.50 -9.00 17.59
C GLY A 96 19.05 -9.45 16.22
N GLU A 97 20.37 -9.51 16.09
CA GLU A 97 21.06 -9.86 14.83
C GLU A 97 20.73 -11.27 14.31
N ALA A 98 20.44 -12.20 15.21
CA ALA A 98 20.07 -13.58 14.86
C ALA A 98 18.56 -13.74 14.62
N SER A 99 17.75 -12.69 14.82
CA SER A 99 16.31 -12.77 14.65
C SER A 99 15.92 -12.95 13.19
N PRO A 100 14.91 -13.79 12.90
CA PRO A 100 14.33 -13.88 11.56
C PRO A 100 13.51 -12.64 11.20
N TYR A 101 13.09 -11.85 12.19
CA TYR A 101 12.32 -10.62 11.95
C TYR A 101 13.26 -9.48 11.55
N ARG A 102 13.30 -9.20 10.24
CA ARG A 102 14.17 -8.18 9.64
C ARG A 102 13.43 -6.90 9.25
N PHE A 103 12.11 -6.92 9.30
CA PHE A 103 11.27 -5.80 8.91
C PHE A 103 10.45 -5.34 10.11
N GLY A 104 10.55 -4.06 10.42
CA GLY A 104 9.74 -3.38 11.42
C GLY A 104 8.62 -2.59 10.76
N PHE A 105 7.53 -2.41 11.48
CA PHE A 105 6.43 -1.54 11.13
C PHE A 105 6.13 -0.59 12.29
N VAL A 106 5.96 0.69 11.97
CA VAL A 106 5.38 1.70 12.87
C VAL A 106 4.28 2.40 12.11
N GLY A 107 3.11 2.62 12.72
CA GLY A 107 2.06 3.39 12.06
C GLY A 107 0.87 3.69 12.96
N CYS A 108 -0.17 4.25 12.36
CA CYS A 108 -1.45 4.52 12.98
C CYS A 108 -2.60 3.96 12.14
N THR A 109 -3.66 3.52 12.81
CA THR A 109 -4.88 3.09 12.14
C THR A 109 -5.65 4.30 11.59
N ARG A 110 -6.63 4.08 10.71
CA ARG A 110 -7.46 5.17 10.16
C ARG A 110 -8.45 5.79 11.14
N THR A 111 -8.60 5.22 12.34
CA THR A 111 -9.68 5.59 13.29
C THR A 111 -9.40 6.89 14.05
N GLY A 112 -8.20 7.46 13.92
CA GLY A 112 -7.80 8.65 14.69
C GLY A 112 -7.70 8.39 16.20
N ASP A 113 -7.54 7.13 16.61
CA ASP A 113 -7.50 6.73 18.03
C ASP A 113 -6.20 7.09 18.76
N SER A 114 -5.26 7.76 18.08
CA SER A 114 -3.98 8.22 18.62
C SER A 114 -3.13 7.05 19.15
N LYS A 115 -3.28 5.85 18.58
CA LYS A 115 -2.46 4.69 18.94
C LYS A 115 -1.27 4.53 18.03
N LEU A 116 -0.12 4.29 18.66
CA LEU A 116 1.10 3.85 18.00
C LEU A 116 1.05 2.34 17.84
N MET A 117 1.00 1.90 16.59
CA MET A 117 1.02 0.50 16.20
C MET A 117 2.47 0.11 15.93
N PHE A 118 2.89 -1.05 16.43
CA PHE A 118 4.22 -1.59 16.18
C PHE A 118 4.12 -3.02 15.68
N GLY A 119 4.86 -3.35 14.64
CA GLY A 119 4.84 -4.69 14.09
C GLY A 119 6.17 -5.17 13.57
N ARG A 120 6.20 -6.46 13.25
CA ARG A 120 7.39 -7.14 12.72
C ARG A 120 7.03 -8.16 11.66
N ALA A 121 7.95 -8.38 10.72
CA ALA A 121 7.83 -9.41 9.70
C ALA A 121 9.20 -10.00 9.33
N VAL A 122 9.16 -11.23 8.79
CA VAL A 122 10.33 -11.93 8.24
C VAL A 122 10.61 -11.47 6.81
N ASN A 123 9.56 -11.19 6.04
CA ASN A 123 9.64 -10.74 4.65
C ASN A 123 9.07 -9.33 4.48
N PRO A 124 9.44 -8.58 3.44
CA PRO A 124 8.90 -7.25 3.19
C PRO A 124 7.40 -7.27 2.87
N TRP A 125 6.86 -8.39 2.37
CA TRP A 125 5.41 -8.58 2.14
C TRP A 125 4.66 -9.14 3.36
N GLY A 126 5.32 -9.29 4.51
CA GLY A 126 4.70 -9.86 5.71
C GLY A 126 4.72 -11.39 5.76
N PRO A 127 3.79 -12.03 6.49
CA PRO A 127 2.72 -11.39 7.27
C PRO A 127 3.31 -10.56 8.43
N PHE A 128 2.75 -9.37 8.67
CA PHE A 128 3.14 -8.54 9.82
C PHE A 128 2.40 -9.00 11.07
N GLU A 129 3.15 -9.18 12.16
CA GLU A 129 2.62 -9.36 13.51
C GLU A 129 2.56 -7.98 14.18
N ILE A 130 1.35 -7.41 14.36
CA ILE A 130 1.19 -6.03 14.83
C ILE A 130 0.49 -5.98 16.19
N VAL A 131 0.99 -5.12 17.07
CA VAL A 131 0.47 -4.85 18.41
C VAL A 131 0.19 -3.37 18.61
N ASP A 132 -0.76 -3.06 19.49
CA ASP A 132 -0.93 -1.72 20.07
C ASP A 132 0.24 -1.46 21.03
N LEU A 133 1.20 -0.63 20.65
CA LEU A 133 2.39 -0.38 21.47
C LEU A 133 2.10 0.60 22.61
N MET A 134 1.55 1.76 22.28
CA MET A 134 1.22 2.81 23.25
C MET A 134 0.21 3.80 22.68
N LYS A 135 -0.38 4.61 23.56
CA LYS A 135 -1.12 5.80 23.13
C LYS A 135 -0.14 6.96 22.94
N ALA A 136 -0.16 7.58 21.76
CA ALA A 136 0.60 8.78 21.43
C ALA A 136 -0.15 10.00 21.99
N TYR A 137 0.17 10.35 23.24
CA TYR A 137 -0.39 11.53 23.89
C TYR A 137 0.19 12.80 23.27
N PRO A 138 -0.65 13.82 23.02
CA PRO A 138 -0.13 15.15 22.69
C PRO A 138 0.65 15.70 23.90
N LEU A 139 1.85 16.22 23.62
CA LEU A 139 2.76 16.87 24.56
C LEU A 139 2.68 18.41 24.49
N GLY A 140 2.05 18.98 23.46
CA GLY A 140 1.88 20.44 23.27
C GLY A 140 0.59 21.05 23.84
N HIS A 141 0.35 22.35 23.60
CA HIS A 141 -0.91 23.03 23.91
C HIS A 141 -2.04 22.54 22.99
N ILE A 142 -2.91 21.71 23.54
CA ILE A 142 -3.92 20.95 22.80
C ILE A 142 -5.07 21.86 22.36
N GLN A 143 -5.32 21.98 21.05
CA GLN A 143 -6.66 22.30 20.56
C GLN A 143 -7.62 21.18 21.00
N LYS A 144 -8.80 21.53 21.52
CA LYS A 144 -9.80 20.66 22.18
C LYS A 144 -10.20 19.35 21.46
N PHE A 145 -9.73 19.11 20.22
CA PHE A 145 -10.00 17.95 19.37
C PHE A 145 -8.74 17.33 18.73
N ALA A 146 -7.53 17.56 19.27
CA ALA A 146 -6.30 17.06 18.65
C ALA A 146 -6.15 15.53 18.83
N TYR A 147 -6.35 14.78 17.75
CA TYR A 147 -5.82 13.43 17.62
C TYR A 147 -4.37 13.48 17.11
N THR A 148 -3.60 12.42 17.37
CA THR A 148 -2.26 12.26 16.78
C THR A 148 -2.30 11.34 15.57
N ALA A 149 -1.50 11.65 14.55
CA ALA A 149 -1.45 10.91 13.28
C ALA A 149 -0.04 10.94 12.69
N HIS A 150 0.12 10.40 11.47
CA HIS A 150 1.38 10.51 10.71
C HIS A 150 2.58 9.94 11.47
N MET A 151 2.49 8.67 11.88
CA MET A 151 3.48 8.03 12.73
C MET A 151 4.61 7.39 11.91
N PHE A 152 5.86 7.78 12.17
CA PHE A 152 7.03 7.34 11.41
C PHE A 152 8.17 6.89 12.33
N ALA A 153 8.95 5.91 11.88
CA ALA A 153 10.10 5.37 12.58
C ALA A 153 11.42 5.91 12.01
N HIS A 154 12.35 6.24 12.89
CA HIS A 154 13.66 6.76 12.51
C HIS A 154 14.75 5.82 13.02
N PRO A 155 14.93 4.63 12.40
CA PRO A 155 15.91 3.63 12.86
C PRO A 155 17.36 4.13 12.76
N TRP A 156 17.62 5.15 11.94
CA TRP A 156 18.93 5.80 11.82
C TRP A 156 19.26 6.71 13.01
N ALA A 157 18.28 7.12 13.82
CA ALA A 157 18.46 8.14 14.86
C ALA A 157 19.12 7.62 16.14
N PHE A 158 18.91 6.33 16.47
CA PHE A 158 19.49 5.71 17.66
C PHE A 158 20.00 4.29 17.37
N PRO A 159 20.98 3.79 18.16
CA PRO A 159 21.48 2.42 18.00
C PRO A 159 20.42 1.36 18.38
N GLU A 160 19.94 0.60 17.40
CA GLU A 160 18.95 -0.46 17.61
C GLU A 160 19.47 -1.59 18.53
N ASN A 161 20.79 -1.78 18.61
CA ASN A 161 21.39 -2.77 19.51
C ASN A 161 21.16 -2.46 21.00
N LYS A 162 20.80 -1.22 21.35
CA LYS A 162 20.38 -0.82 22.70
C LYS A 162 18.87 -0.93 22.91
N GLY A 163 18.13 -1.43 21.92
CA GLY A 163 16.67 -1.44 21.90
C GLY A 163 16.06 -0.05 21.75
N ASP A 164 16.81 0.94 21.25
CA ASP A 164 16.33 2.32 21.10
C ASP A 164 15.76 2.56 19.70
N LEU A 165 14.56 3.14 19.60
CA LEU A 165 13.93 3.58 18.36
C LEU A 165 13.36 5.00 18.54
N MET A 166 13.66 5.89 17.61
CA MET A 166 12.95 7.18 17.54
C MET A 166 11.67 7.01 16.72
N VAL A 167 10.58 7.55 17.25
CA VAL A 167 9.30 7.64 16.55
C VAL A 167 8.85 9.09 16.56
N THR A 168 8.30 9.54 15.44
CA THR A 168 7.64 10.84 15.35
C THR A 168 6.17 10.69 15.01
N TRP A 169 5.36 11.64 15.44
CA TRP A 169 3.97 11.80 14.99
C TRP A 169 3.61 13.28 14.95
N SER A 170 2.53 13.59 14.25
CA SER A 170 1.94 14.93 14.27
C SER A 170 0.84 15.02 15.32
N GLU A 171 0.74 16.19 15.96
CA GLU A 171 -0.37 16.58 16.82
C GLU A 171 -1.40 17.35 15.98
N GLY A 172 -2.70 17.06 16.13
CA GLY A 172 -3.75 17.79 15.41
C GLY A 172 -3.82 17.46 13.91
N GLY A 173 -3.52 16.21 13.53
CA GLY A 173 -3.52 15.79 12.13
C GLY A 173 -2.39 16.45 11.34
N SER A 174 -2.67 16.96 10.13
CA SER A 174 -1.64 17.50 9.23
C SER A 174 -1.21 18.95 9.54
N ALA A 175 -1.82 19.62 10.52
CA ALA A 175 -1.67 21.08 10.71
C ALA A 175 -1.02 21.48 12.05
N GLY A 176 -0.67 20.54 12.91
CA GLY A 176 -0.03 20.87 14.20
C GLY A 176 1.44 20.47 14.27
N ASN A 177 1.95 20.44 15.51
CA ASN A 177 3.38 20.22 15.77
C ASN A 177 3.79 18.77 15.51
N VAL A 178 5.08 18.56 15.28
CA VAL A 178 5.68 17.22 15.25
C VAL A 178 6.31 16.93 16.61
N VAL A 179 5.91 15.81 17.20
CA VAL A 179 6.52 15.27 18.41
C VAL A 179 7.50 14.18 18.01
N ALA A 180 8.67 14.17 18.64
CA ALA A 180 9.66 13.11 18.53
C ALA A 180 9.87 12.47 19.90
N VAL A 181 9.77 11.15 19.99
CA VAL A 181 10.05 10.39 21.21
C VAL A 181 11.07 9.30 20.94
N LYS A 182 11.87 9.01 21.97
CA LYS A 182 12.71 7.82 22.00
C LYS A 182 12.01 6.74 22.80
N ILE A 183 11.73 5.61 22.17
CA ILE A 183 11.21 4.41 22.80
C ILE A 183 12.38 3.46 23.03
N ARG A 184 12.48 2.92 24.25
CA ARG A 184 13.45 1.87 24.60
C ARG A 184 12.71 0.57 24.87
N PHE A 185 12.96 -0.44 24.04
CA PHE A 185 12.47 -1.78 24.23
C PHE A 185 13.41 -2.52 25.20
N GLU A 186 12.88 -3.07 26.31
CA GLU A 186 13.68 -3.91 27.19
C GLU A 186 14.09 -5.20 26.45
N GLN A 187 15.39 -5.39 26.24
CA GLN A 187 15.94 -6.66 25.76
C GLN A 187 16.03 -7.62 26.95
N GLY A 188 15.02 -8.46 27.14
CA GLY A 188 14.97 -9.37 28.28
C GLY A 188 14.24 -10.67 27.96
N ILE A 189 15.01 -11.75 27.75
CA ILE A 189 14.50 -13.11 27.94
C ILE A 189 14.24 -13.25 29.45
N GLY A 190 12.98 -13.42 29.87
CA GLY A 190 12.66 -13.93 31.22
C GLY A 190 12.13 -12.95 32.27
N ARG A 191 11.70 -11.73 31.95
CA ARG A 191 10.84 -10.96 32.88
C ARG A 191 9.38 -11.24 32.56
N ALA A 192 8.57 -11.53 33.59
CA ALA A 192 7.13 -11.75 33.46
C ALA A 192 6.53 -10.61 32.62
N GLN A 193 6.02 -10.95 31.43
CA GLN A 193 5.43 -9.99 30.51
C GLN A 193 4.20 -9.37 31.19
N PRO A 194 4.18 -8.07 31.51
CA PRO A 194 3.01 -7.45 32.10
C PRO A 194 1.92 -7.36 31.03
N LYS A 195 0.85 -8.17 31.14
CA LYS A 195 -0.24 -8.34 30.16
C LYS A 195 0.28 -8.58 28.74
N GLU A 196 0.16 -9.81 28.24
CA GLU A 196 0.46 -10.15 26.84
C GLU A 196 0.00 -9.03 25.89
N LEU A 197 0.94 -8.42 25.15
CA LEU A 197 0.60 -7.50 24.08
C LEU A 197 -0.27 -8.27 23.10
N LYS A 198 -1.54 -7.89 23.03
CA LYS A 198 -2.52 -8.59 22.21
C LYS A 198 -2.16 -8.36 20.75
N LEU A 199 -1.93 -9.46 20.02
CA LEU A 199 -1.83 -9.42 18.56
C LEU A 199 -3.13 -8.82 18.01
N VAL A 200 -3.01 -7.66 17.36
CA VAL A 200 -4.16 -6.91 16.84
C VAL A 200 -4.40 -7.25 15.37
N GLN A 201 -3.32 -7.53 14.63
CA GLN A 201 -3.44 -7.94 13.24
C GLN A 201 -2.35 -8.94 12.85
N ARG A 202 -2.80 -9.99 12.17
CA ARG A 202 -2.01 -10.85 11.28
C ARG A 202 -2.91 -11.15 10.09
N ILE A 203 -2.49 -10.72 8.90
CA ILE A 203 -3.24 -11.01 7.68
C ILE A 203 -2.92 -12.46 7.32
N VAL A 204 -3.94 -13.32 7.42
CA VAL A 204 -3.91 -14.70 6.92
C VAL A 204 -4.61 -14.69 5.58
N GLU A 205 -4.00 -15.28 4.57
CA GLU A 205 -4.59 -15.41 3.24
C GLU A 205 -5.68 -16.49 3.26
N GLU A 206 -6.84 -16.17 2.68
CA GLU A 206 -7.85 -17.17 2.37
C GLU A 206 -7.56 -17.71 0.96
N THR A 207 -7.42 -19.04 0.83
CA THR A 207 -7.21 -19.69 -0.48
C THR A 207 -8.48 -19.59 -1.31
N ASP A 208 -8.49 -18.64 -2.25
CA ASP A 208 -9.59 -18.45 -3.17
C ASP A 208 -9.34 -19.23 -4.47
N ASN A 209 -9.83 -20.46 -4.50
CA ASN A 209 -9.62 -21.41 -5.60
C ASN A 209 -10.38 -21.05 -6.89
N ASP A 210 -11.32 -20.10 -6.84
CA ASP A 210 -12.26 -19.84 -7.95
C ASP A 210 -11.87 -18.63 -8.84
N ASN A 211 -10.83 -17.87 -8.46
CA ASN A 211 -10.51 -16.57 -9.07
C ASN A 211 -9.37 -16.59 -10.13
N ILE A 212 -9.03 -17.75 -10.68
CA ILE A 212 -8.01 -17.88 -11.76
C ILE A 212 -8.61 -17.55 -13.15
N ALA A 213 -9.88 -17.87 -13.38
CA ALA A 213 -10.52 -17.70 -14.69
C ALA A 213 -10.86 -16.24 -15.05
N LEU A 214 -11.15 -15.39 -14.06
CA LEU A 214 -11.42 -13.96 -14.29
C LEU A 214 -10.15 -13.16 -14.59
N SER A 215 -8.97 -13.63 -14.16
CA SER A 215 -7.72 -12.90 -14.40
C SER A 215 -7.26 -12.96 -15.86
N GLU A 216 -7.46 -14.10 -16.55
CA GLU A 216 -7.04 -14.25 -17.96
C GLU A 216 -7.92 -13.46 -18.94
N LEU A 217 -9.23 -13.33 -18.65
CA LEU A 217 -10.17 -12.60 -19.49
C LEU A 217 -10.01 -11.07 -19.42
N GLN A 218 -9.72 -10.51 -18.24
CA GLN A 218 -9.42 -9.07 -18.09
C GLN A 218 -8.03 -8.68 -18.59
N LEU A 219 -7.06 -9.61 -18.51
CA LEU A 219 -5.72 -9.42 -19.10
C LEU A 219 -5.77 -9.15 -20.61
N HIS A 220 -6.68 -9.82 -21.32
CA HIS A 220 -6.77 -9.67 -22.78
C HIS A 220 -7.28 -8.29 -23.22
N ASP A 221 -8.33 -7.74 -22.61
CA ASP A 221 -8.89 -6.45 -23.04
C ASP A 221 -7.95 -5.27 -22.77
N GLU A 222 -7.16 -5.31 -21.70
CA GLU A 222 -6.24 -4.21 -21.35
C GLU A 222 -4.92 -4.25 -22.14
N LEU A 223 -4.34 -5.44 -22.39
CA LEU A 223 -3.17 -5.59 -23.27
C LEU A 223 -3.47 -5.14 -24.71
N TYR A 224 -4.68 -5.41 -25.21
CA TYR A 224 -5.12 -4.95 -26.54
C TYR A 224 -5.29 -3.43 -26.62
N SER A 225 -5.60 -2.76 -25.51
CA SER A 225 -5.60 -1.29 -25.48
C SER A 225 -4.18 -0.74 -25.62
N PHE A 226 -3.19 -1.38 -24.99
CA PHE A 226 -1.79 -0.94 -25.00
C PHE A 226 -1.09 -1.13 -26.35
N GLU A 227 -1.30 -2.26 -27.03
CA GLU A 227 -0.73 -2.49 -28.38
C GLU A 227 -1.26 -1.51 -29.44
N ARG A 228 -2.49 -1.01 -29.28
CA ARG A 228 -3.03 0.06 -30.13
C ARG A 228 -2.32 1.40 -29.87
N TYR A 229 -2.12 1.76 -28.60
CA TYR A 229 -1.48 3.03 -28.26
C TYR A 229 0.02 3.08 -28.61
N GLU A 230 0.74 1.95 -28.58
CA GLU A 230 2.12 1.91 -29.06
C GLU A 230 2.24 1.91 -30.60
N LYS A 231 1.32 1.25 -31.32
CA LYS A 231 1.34 1.25 -32.80
C LYS A 231 0.93 2.58 -33.42
N ASP A 232 0.03 3.33 -32.80
CA ASP A 232 -0.45 4.61 -33.34
C ASP A 232 0.52 5.78 -33.08
N GLY A 233 1.67 5.52 -32.40
CA GLY A 233 2.77 6.47 -32.21
C GLY A 233 3.75 6.56 -33.39
N GLU A 234 3.71 5.63 -34.35
CA GLU A 234 4.44 5.75 -35.61
C GLU A 234 3.53 6.36 -36.69
N GLN A 235 3.90 7.54 -37.17
CA GLN A 235 3.27 8.24 -38.28
C GLN A 235 3.01 7.31 -39.47
N LYS A 236 1.74 7.06 -39.79
CA LYS A 236 1.29 6.91 -41.18
C LYS A 236 -0.01 7.66 -41.41
N ASN A 237 0.09 8.70 -42.22
CA ASN A 237 -1.04 9.19 -43.01
C ASN A 237 -1.66 8.02 -43.78
N VAL A 238 -2.99 8.03 -43.93
CA VAL A 238 -3.77 7.69 -45.15
C VAL A 238 -5.09 6.97 -44.83
N ILE A 239 -6.17 7.69 -45.16
CA ILE A 239 -7.51 7.28 -45.67
C ILE A 239 -8.57 6.80 -44.69
N ALA A 240 -9.63 7.62 -44.62
CA ALA A 240 -10.95 7.30 -44.09
C ALA A 240 -11.61 6.13 -44.83
N THR A 241 -12.19 5.19 -44.09
CA THR A 241 -13.34 4.39 -44.53
C THR A 241 -14.23 4.03 -43.32
N PRO A 242 -15.54 3.83 -43.52
CA PRO A 242 -16.55 3.99 -42.47
C PRO A 242 -16.95 2.69 -41.77
N GLU A 243 -17.51 2.86 -40.58
CA GLU A 243 -18.37 1.93 -39.82
C GLU A 243 -17.77 0.59 -39.31
N LYS A 244 -17.36 0.60 -38.03
CA LYS A 244 -17.64 -0.50 -37.11
C LYS A 244 -18.26 0.06 -35.83
N LYS A 245 -19.56 -0.16 -35.67
CA LYS A 245 -20.32 0.17 -34.45
C LYS A 245 -19.65 -0.46 -33.23
N ASN A 246 -19.37 0.39 -32.25
CA ASN A 246 -18.61 0.07 -31.06
C ASN A 246 -19.41 -0.88 -30.14
N VAL A 247 -18.77 -1.94 -29.64
CA VAL A 247 -19.40 -2.99 -28.81
C VAL A 247 -20.02 -2.41 -27.53
N PHE A 248 -19.54 -1.24 -27.10
CA PHE A 248 -20.09 -0.45 -25.99
C PHE A 248 -21.55 0.00 -26.20
N GLU A 249 -21.98 0.31 -27.42
CA GLU A 249 -23.37 0.74 -27.67
C GLU A 249 -24.37 -0.42 -27.53
N LYS A 250 -23.94 -1.66 -27.82
CA LYS A 250 -24.77 -2.86 -27.60
C LYS A 250 -24.89 -3.21 -26.12
N ALA A 251 -23.83 -3.02 -25.33
CA ALA A 251 -23.85 -3.26 -23.88
C ALA A 251 -24.70 -2.21 -23.14
N ALA A 252 -24.61 -0.94 -23.53
CA ALA A 252 -25.43 0.13 -22.97
C ALA A 252 -26.94 -0.05 -23.27
N ALA A 253 -27.28 -0.51 -24.47
CA ALA A 253 -28.68 -0.81 -24.85
C ALA A 253 -29.26 -2.04 -24.12
N ALA A 254 -28.42 -3.01 -23.74
CA ALA A 254 -28.84 -4.18 -22.96
C ALA A 254 -29.08 -3.84 -21.48
N PHE A 255 -28.24 -2.97 -20.90
CA PHE A 255 -28.41 -2.50 -19.50
C PHE A 255 -29.61 -1.57 -19.33
N GLY A 256 -29.87 -0.68 -20.29
CA GLY A 256 -31.05 0.21 -20.26
C GLY A 256 -32.40 -0.54 -20.27
N LYS A 257 -32.46 -1.74 -20.88
CA LYS A 257 -33.67 -2.59 -20.91
C LYS A 257 -33.89 -3.40 -19.62
N LEU A 258 -32.88 -3.58 -18.78
CA LEU A 258 -33.04 -4.25 -17.49
C LEU A 258 -33.57 -3.29 -16.41
N CYS A 259 -33.18 -2.01 -16.46
CA CYS A 259 -33.62 -1.01 -15.47
C CYS A 259 -35.06 -0.54 -15.67
N SER A 260 -35.67 -0.75 -16.84
CA SER A 260 -37.08 -0.39 -17.10
C SER A 260 -38.08 -1.52 -16.79
N LYS A 261 -37.63 -2.67 -16.25
CA LYS A 261 -38.50 -3.82 -15.92
C LYS A 261 -38.78 -4.00 -14.43
N ASN A 262 -38.18 -3.20 -13.55
CA ASN A 262 -38.42 -3.21 -12.10
C ASN A 262 -39.11 -1.94 -11.58
N ALA A 263 -39.73 -1.16 -12.45
CA ALA A 263 -40.60 -0.05 -12.07
C ALA A 263 -41.96 -0.24 -12.75
N ASN A 264 -42.75 -1.15 -12.19
CA ASN A 264 -44.21 -1.21 -12.21
C ASN A 264 -44.67 -2.22 -11.16
#